data_AF-A0A7C4LD33-F1
#
_entry.id   AF-A0A7C4LD33-F1
#
_cell.length_a   1.000
_cell.length_b   1.000
_cell.length_c   1.000
_cell.angle_alpha   90.00
_cell.angle_beta   90.00
_cell.angle_gamma   90.00
#
_symmetry.space_group_name_H-M   'P 1'
#
loop_
_entity.id
_entity.type
_entity.pdbx_description
1 polymer ?
#
loop_
_entity_poly.entity_id
_entity_poly.type
_entity_poly.pdbx_seq_one_letter_code
_entity_poly.pdbx_strand_id
1 'polypeptide(L)'
;MLSHVTHQTGHGWGFGLHEALDQIGAILGPRLVSAVLSAHGSYQAGFGLLLIPALLALAVLSAARLIYPRPQDLEAGAPALKAQGFPRAFWLYLGAVALVAAGYADFPLMAYHFEKTALVAPAWIPVFYAVAMGVDALAALIFGRLFDRIGLLSLVIVSPARSDRRPPRPANPAGLLGVDAGRTPPYNPHTQ
;
A
#
# COMPACT_ATOMS: atom_id res chain seq x y z
N MET A 1 -2.65 -13.11 3.91
CA MET A 1 -1.34 -13.80 4.10
C MET A 1 -0.16 -12.84 4.02
N LEU A 2 -0.04 -11.96 3.01
CA LEU A 2 1.09 -11.01 2.93
C LEU A 2 1.12 -10.02 4.12
N SER A 3 -0.04 -9.41 4.43
CA SER A 3 -0.22 -8.50 5.58
C SER A 3 0.14 -9.11 6.94
N HIS A 4 0.18 -10.43 7.03
CA HIS A 4 0.52 -11.12 8.26
C HIS A 4 2.03 -11.36 8.39
N VAL A 5 2.67 -11.84 7.32
CA VAL A 5 4.13 -12.05 7.27
C VAL A 5 4.88 -10.74 7.49
N THR A 6 4.28 -9.62 7.10
CA THR A 6 4.83 -8.28 7.31
C THR A 6 4.79 -7.77 8.75
N HIS A 7 4.15 -8.48 9.69
CA HIS A 7 4.15 -8.05 11.09
C HIS A 7 5.56 -8.14 11.74
N GLN A 8 6.46 -8.98 11.20
CA GLN A 8 7.85 -9.08 11.68
C GLN A 8 8.85 -8.21 10.89
N THR A 9 8.50 -7.80 9.65
CA THR A 9 9.41 -7.09 8.73
C THR A 9 9.01 -5.65 8.39
N GLY A 10 7.77 -5.24 8.71
CA GLY A 10 7.16 -3.98 8.26
C GLY A 10 6.13 -4.21 7.15
N HIS A 11 4.90 -3.68 7.32
CA HIS A 11 3.79 -3.81 6.37
C HIS A 11 4.13 -3.21 5.00
N GLY A 12 4.65 -1.98 4.98
CA GLY A 12 5.04 -1.29 3.76
C GLY A 12 6.17 -1.98 3.01
N TRP A 13 7.20 -2.50 3.70
CA TRP A 13 8.31 -3.19 3.05
C TRP A 13 7.88 -4.47 2.35
N GLY A 14 7.06 -5.32 2.99
CA GLY A 14 6.62 -6.56 2.36
C GLY A 14 5.69 -6.34 1.17
N PHE A 15 4.82 -5.32 1.22
CA PHE A 15 4.05 -4.90 0.04
C PHE A 15 4.96 -4.34 -1.07
N GLY A 16 5.91 -3.47 -0.72
CA GLY A 16 6.83 -2.88 -1.70
C GLY A 16 7.73 -3.92 -2.39
N LEU A 17 8.17 -4.95 -1.66
CA LEU A 17 8.93 -6.05 -2.24
C LEU A 17 8.07 -6.92 -3.17
N HIS A 18 6.82 -7.18 -2.81
CA HIS A 18 5.90 -7.94 -3.66
C HIS A 18 5.61 -7.21 -4.97
N GLU A 19 5.36 -5.89 -4.89
CA GLU A 19 5.17 -5.03 -6.06
C GLU A 19 6.41 -5.03 -6.96
N ALA A 20 7.62 -4.90 -6.38
CA ALA A 20 8.85 -4.97 -7.15
C ALA A 20 9.02 -6.34 -7.87
N LEU A 21 8.61 -7.44 -7.25
CA LEU A 21 8.62 -8.76 -7.89
C LEU A 21 7.59 -8.87 -9.01
N ASP A 22 6.38 -8.34 -8.82
CA ASP A 22 5.36 -8.27 -9.86
C ASP A 22 5.89 -7.47 -11.07
N GLN A 23 6.52 -6.35 -10.78
CA GLN A 23 7.05 -5.45 -11.78
C GLN A 23 8.20 -6.06 -12.59
N ILE A 24 9.05 -6.88 -11.96
CA ILE A 24 10.05 -7.71 -12.66
C ILE A 24 9.36 -8.70 -13.60
N GLY A 25 8.30 -9.37 -13.14
CA GLY A 25 7.49 -10.27 -13.96
C GLY A 25 6.88 -9.57 -15.17
N ALA A 26 6.32 -8.37 -14.98
CA ALA A 26 5.71 -7.57 -16.04
C ALA A 26 6.71 -7.07 -17.11
N ILE A 27 8.01 -7.00 -16.78
CA ILE A 27 9.09 -6.72 -17.74
C ILE A 27 9.57 -8.01 -18.41
N LEU A 28 9.82 -9.07 -17.64
CA LEU A 28 10.41 -10.32 -18.14
C LEU A 28 9.43 -11.13 -19.01
N GLY A 29 8.15 -11.17 -18.66
CA GLY A 29 7.12 -11.93 -19.38
C GLY A 29 7.04 -11.56 -20.87
N PRO A 30 6.76 -10.28 -21.22
CA PRO A 30 6.72 -9.84 -22.62
C PRO A 30 8.05 -10.02 -23.36
N ARG A 31 9.20 -9.87 -22.69
CA ARG A 31 10.52 -10.10 -23.29
C ARG A 31 10.75 -11.57 -23.65
N LEU A 32 10.39 -12.49 -22.77
CA LEU A 32 10.47 -13.93 -23.04
C LEU A 32 9.56 -14.32 -24.21
N VAL A 33 8.31 -13.83 -24.22
CA VAL A 33 7.37 -14.09 -25.33
C VAL A 33 7.91 -13.53 -26.65
N SER A 34 8.45 -12.30 -26.65
CA SER A 34 9.04 -11.68 -27.84
C SER A 34 10.26 -12.45 -28.36
N ALA A 35 11.13 -12.96 -27.48
CA ALA A 35 12.27 -13.77 -27.87
C ALA A 35 11.84 -15.10 -28.52
N VAL A 36 10.85 -15.79 -27.93
CA VAL A 36 10.30 -17.04 -28.49
C VAL A 36 9.61 -16.78 -29.83
N LEU A 37 8.81 -15.71 -29.93
CA LEU A 37 8.13 -15.34 -31.17
C LEU A 37 9.14 -15.00 -32.28
N SER A 38 10.22 -14.29 -31.96
CA SER A 38 11.28 -13.96 -32.93
C SER A 38 12.03 -15.19 -33.43
N ALA A 39 12.18 -16.22 -32.60
CA ALA A 39 12.90 -17.45 -32.95
C ALA A 39 12.02 -18.52 -33.61
N HIS A 40 10.75 -18.65 -33.20
CA HIS A 40 9.86 -19.77 -33.56
C HIS A 40 8.60 -19.35 -34.32
N GLY A 41 8.30 -18.04 -34.40
CA GLY A 41 7.14 -17.51 -35.11
C GLY A 41 5.77 -17.87 -34.53
N SER A 42 5.71 -18.55 -33.38
CA SER A 42 4.47 -19.07 -32.79
C SER A 42 4.17 -18.47 -31.42
N TYR A 43 3.01 -17.82 -31.32
CA TYR A 43 2.45 -17.37 -30.04
C TYR A 43 2.14 -18.53 -29.09
N GLN A 44 1.77 -19.70 -29.62
CA GLN A 44 1.46 -20.88 -28.80
C GLN A 44 2.70 -21.33 -28.03
N ALA A 45 3.89 -21.30 -28.66
CA ALA A 45 5.15 -21.61 -28.00
C ALA A 45 5.49 -20.56 -26.92
N GLY A 46 5.29 -19.27 -27.22
CA GLY A 46 5.52 -18.17 -26.27
C GLY A 46 4.63 -18.26 -25.03
N PHE A 47 3.32 -18.48 -25.20
CA PHE A 47 2.39 -18.69 -24.10
C PHE A 47 2.61 -20.02 -23.37
N GLY A 48 3.03 -21.07 -24.09
CA GLY A 48 3.43 -22.35 -23.48
C GLY A 48 4.59 -22.20 -22.51
N LEU A 49 5.56 -21.32 -22.79
CA LEU A 49 6.64 -21.01 -21.87
C LEU A 49 6.14 -20.31 -20.59
N LEU A 50 5.19 -19.38 -20.71
CA LEU A 50 4.57 -18.70 -19.57
C LEU A 50 3.71 -19.64 -18.68
N LEU A 51 3.34 -20.81 -19.18
CA LEU A 51 2.66 -21.82 -18.37
C LEU A 51 3.54 -22.32 -17.23
N ILE A 52 4.86 -22.36 -17.41
CA ILE A 52 5.81 -22.82 -16.39
C ILE A 52 5.72 -21.97 -15.11
N PRO A 53 5.93 -20.63 -15.13
CA PRO A 53 5.80 -19.81 -13.92
C PRO A 53 4.39 -19.81 -13.36
N ALA A 54 3.34 -19.91 -14.19
CA ALA A 54 1.97 -20.01 -13.72
C ALA A 54 1.72 -21.28 -12.90
N LEU A 55 2.19 -22.45 -13.39
CA LEU A 55 2.07 -23.71 -12.66
C LEU A 55 2.90 -23.72 -11.38
N LEU A 56 4.10 -23.13 -11.39
CA LEU A 56 4.90 -22.96 -10.18
C LEU A 56 4.17 -22.12 -9.12
N ALA A 57 3.55 -21.00 -9.54
CA ALA A 57 2.76 -20.16 -8.64
C ALA A 57 1.57 -20.94 -8.04
N LEU A 58 0.85 -21.72 -8.86
CA LEU A 58 -0.25 -22.57 -8.40
C LEU A 58 0.21 -23.69 -7.46
N ALA A 59 1.37 -24.29 -7.73
CA ALA A 59 1.96 -25.32 -6.87
C ALA A 59 2.34 -24.75 -5.50
N VAL A 60 2.98 -23.58 -5.47
CA VAL A 60 3.32 -22.87 -4.22
C VAL A 60 2.06 -22.47 -3.47
N LEU A 61 1.04 -21.93 -4.16
CA LEU A 61 -0.23 -21.57 -3.55
C LEU A 61 -0.93 -22.79 -2.94
N SER A 62 -0.93 -23.91 -3.66
CA SER A 62 -1.53 -25.16 -3.19
C SER A 62 -0.78 -25.71 -1.98
N ALA A 63 0.56 -25.73 -2.03
CA ALA A 63 1.40 -26.11 -0.90
C ALA A 63 1.16 -25.21 0.32
N ALA A 64 1.12 -23.90 0.14
CA ALA A 64 0.84 -22.95 1.22
C ALA A 64 -0.56 -23.18 1.84
N ARG A 65 -1.57 -23.45 1.00
CA ARG A 65 -2.93 -23.76 1.47
C ARG A 65 -3.01 -25.08 2.26
N LEU A 66 -2.17 -26.06 1.93
CA LEU A 66 -2.07 -27.33 2.65
C LEU A 66 -1.27 -27.21 3.95
N ILE A 67 -0.18 -26.42 3.96
CA ILE A 67 0.68 -26.20 5.12
C ILE A 67 -0.02 -25.29 6.16
N TYR A 68 -0.79 -24.30 5.69
CA TYR A 68 -1.53 -23.36 6.53
C TYR A 68 -3.05 -23.49 6.33
N PRO A 69 -3.68 -24.59 6.76
CA PRO A 69 -5.11 -24.84 6.56
C PRO A 69 -6.02 -23.90 7.35
N ARG A 70 -5.48 -23.24 8.39
CA ARG A 70 -6.15 -22.19 9.17
C ARG A 70 -5.36 -20.89 9.10
N PRO A 71 -5.42 -20.16 7.98
CA PRO A 71 -4.66 -18.93 7.81
C PRO A 71 -5.07 -17.82 8.79
N GLN A 72 -6.27 -17.91 9.37
CA GLN A 72 -6.78 -17.02 10.42
C GLN A 72 -6.04 -17.17 11.76
N ASP A 73 -5.48 -18.35 12.05
CA ASP A 73 -4.74 -18.60 13.31
C ASP A 73 -3.37 -17.91 13.30
N LEU A 74 -2.94 -17.47 12.11
CA LEU A 74 -1.76 -16.64 11.97
C LEU A 74 -2.08 -15.20 12.41
N GLU A 75 -3.28 -14.68 12.20
CA GLU A 75 -3.62 -13.30 12.56
C GLU A 75 -3.52 -13.06 14.07
N ALA A 76 -2.71 -12.08 14.48
CA ALA A 76 -2.60 -11.69 15.88
C ALA A 76 -3.95 -11.10 16.34
N GLY A 77 -4.73 -11.90 17.07
CA GLY A 77 -5.97 -11.55 17.77
C GLY A 77 -6.73 -10.36 17.17
N ALA A 78 -7.45 -10.60 16.07
CA ALA A 78 -8.29 -9.57 15.47
C ALA A 78 -9.24 -9.00 16.55
N PRO A 79 -9.19 -7.69 16.86
CA PRO A 79 -10.10 -7.10 17.83
C PRO A 79 -11.53 -7.32 17.35
N ALA A 80 -12.43 -7.72 18.26
CA ALA A 80 -13.82 -8.00 17.93
C ALA A 80 -14.40 -6.85 17.08
N LEU A 81 -14.64 -7.14 15.80
CA LEU A 81 -15.14 -6.19 14.82
C LEU A 81 -16.53 -5.74 15.28
N LYS A 82 -16.59 -4.58 15.94
CA LYS A 82 -17.87 -3.92 16.16
C LYS A 82 -18.32 -3.43 14.79
N ALA A 83 -19.51 -3.85 14.36
CA ALA A 83 -20.17 -3.39 13.14
C ALA A 83 -20.64 -1.93 13.27
N GLN A 84 -19.72 -1.05 13.63
CA GLN A 84 -19.89 0.40 13.58
C GLN A 84 -19.43 0.79 12.18
N GLY A 85 -20.31 1.42 11.40
CA GLY A 85 -20.00 1.80 10.02
C GLY A 85 -18.70 2.59 9.88
N PHE A 86 -18.13 2.58 8.68
CA PHE A 86 -16.84 3.22 8.43
C PHE A 86 -16.88 4.74 8.68
N PRO A 87 -15.82 5.33 9.28
CA PRO A 87 -15.78 6.75 9.59
C PRO A 87 -15.77 7.60 8.31
N ARG A 88 -16.23 8.85 8.39
CA ARG A 88 -16.24 9.79 7.24
C ARG A 88 -14.87 9.93 6.55
N ALA A 89 -13.78 9.80 7.30
CA ALA A 89 -12.42 9.81 6.76
C ALA A 89 -12.17 8.67 5.75
N PHE A 90 -12.73 7.47 5.98
CA PHE A 90 -12.63 6.35 5.05
C PHE A 90 -13.31 6.68 3.72
N TRP A 91 -14.51 7.26 3.75
CA TRP A 91 -15.24 7.62 2.54
C TRP A 91 -14.57 8.75 1.76
N LEU A 92 -13.98 9.73 2.45
CA LEU A 92 -13.17 10.78 1.82
C LEU A 92 -11.90 10.21 1.17
N TYR A 93 -11.21 9.30 1.86
CA TYR A 93 -10.06 8.58 1.31
C TYR A 93 -10.46 7.76 0.08
N LEU A 94 -11.55 7.00 0.15
CA LEU A 94 -12.05 6.18 -0.94
C LEU A 94 -12.41 7.03 -2.16
N GLY A 95 -13.08 8.17 -1.95
CA GLY A 95 -13.39 9.12 -3.02
C GLY A 95 -12.13 9.71 -3.67
N ALA A 96 -11.11 10.06 -2.87
CA ALA A 96 -9.84 10.56 -3.38
C ALA A 96 -9.11 9.50 -4.23
N VAL A 97 -9.01 8.26 -3.73
CA VAL A 97 -8.39 7.15 -4.46
C VAL A 97 -9.15 6.85 -5.75
N ALA A 98 -10.49 6.86 -5.72
CA ALA A 98 -11.32 6.63 -6.90
C ALA A 98 -11.12 7.71 -7.98
N LEU A 99 -11.00 8.99 -7.58
CA LEU A 99 -10.71 10.08 -8.52
C LEU A 99 -9.32 9.97 -9.13
N VAL A 100 -8.31 9.60 -8.32
CA VAL A 100 -6.95 9.35 -8.82
C VAL A 100 -6.95 8.20 -9.82
N ALA A 101 -7.63 7.09 -9.50
CA ALA A 101 -7.75 5.93 -10.39
C ALA A 101 -8.49 6.29 -11.69
N ALA A 102 -9.56 7.08 -11.62
CA ALA A 102 -10.33 7.50 -12.80
C ALA A 102 -9.54 8.45 -13.73
N GLY A 103 -8.61 9.24 -13.17
CA GLY A 103 -7.72 10.12 -13.93
C GLY A 103 -6.45 9.43 -14.46
N TYR A 104 -6.20 8.18 -14.06
CA TYR A 104 -5.02 7.44 -14.48
C TYR A 104 -5.23 6.85 -15.87
N ALA A 105 -4.34 7.19 -16.80
CA ALA A 105 -4.30 6.55 -18.11
C ALA A 105 -3.29 5.40 -18.07
N ASP A 106 -3.78 4.17 -18.22
CA ASP A 106 -2.90 3.01 -18.23
C ASP A 106 -1.92 3.07 -19.42
N PHE A 107 -0.73 2.50 -19.22
CA PHE A 107 0.31 2.48 -20.25
C PHE A 107 -0.15 1.97 -21.63
N PRO A 108 -0.99 0.92 -21.75
CA PRO A 108 -1.51 0.49 -23.06
C PRO A 108 -2.24 1.58 -23.84
N LEU A 109 -2.99 2.46 -23.14
CA LEU A 109 -3.71 3.57 -23.77
C LEU A 109 -2.72 4.65 -24.25
N MET A 110 -1.69 4.94 -23.44
CA MET A 110 -0.60 5.84 -23.85
C MET A 110 0.19 5.28 -25.04
N ALA A 111 0.53 4.00 -25.02
CA ALA A 111 1.23 3.31 -26.10
C ALA A 111 0.43 3.34 -27.41
N TYR A 112 -0.87 3.06 -27.36
CA TYR A 112 -1.76 3.17 -28.50
C TYR A 112 -1.80 4.59 -29.07
N HIS A 113 -1.88 5.60 -28.19
CA HIS A 113 -1.88 7.00 -28.61
C HIS A 113 -0.55 7.38 -29.28
N PHE A 114 0.59 7.03 -28.69
CA PHE A 114 1.92 7.27 -29.24
C PHE A 114 2.10 6.70 -30.65
N GLU A 115 1.61 5.49 -30.88
CA GLU A 115 1.64 4.85 -32.19
C GLU A 115 0.72 5.57 -33.18
N LYS A 116 -0.53 5.83 -32.78
CA LYS A 116 -1.55 6.43 -33.66
C LYS A 116 -1.22 7.85 -34.10
N THR A 117 -0.63 8.65 -33.23
CA THR A 117 -0.26 10.05 -33.53
C THR A 117 1.17 10.18 -34.04
N ALA A 118 1.91 9.08 -34.18
CA ALA A 118 3.32 9.06 -34.57
C ALA A 118 4.21 10.02 -33.74
N LEU A 119 3.85 10.24 -32.47
CA LEU A 119 4.58 11.15 -31.57
C LEU A 119 5.99 10.65 -31.27
N VAL A 120 6.17 9.33 -31.25
CA VAL A 120 7.44 8.65 -30.97
C VAL A 120 7.58 7.45 -31.90
N ALA A 121 8.82 7.12 -32.28
CA ALA A 121 9.05 5.94 -33.12
C ALA A 121 8.62 4.66 -32.38
N PRO A 122 8.04 3.65 -33.05
CA PRO A 122 7.53 2.44 -32.40
C PRO A 122 8.55 1.71 -31.51
N ALA A 123 9.83 1.78 -31.86
CA ALA A 123 10.93 1.19 -31.09
C ALA A 123 11.12 1.82 -29.69
N TRP A 124 10.67 3.07 -29.47
CA TRP A 124 10.76 3.75 -28.17
C TRP A 124 9.62 3.40 -27.22
N ILE A 125 8.48 2.90 -27.71
CA ILE A 125 7.32 2.56 -26.87
C ILE A 125 7.70 1.52 -25.80
N PRO A 126 8.37 0.38 -26.14
CA PRO A 126 8.82 -0.58 -25.13
C PRO A 126 9.87 0.00 -24.15
N VAL A 127 10.65 0.99 -24.58
CA VAL A 127 11.64 1.65 -23.72
C VAL A 127 10.94 2.50 -22.66
N PHE A 128 9.93 3.29 -23.05
CA PHE A 128 9.13 4.04 -22.08
C PHE A 128 8.39 3.12 -21.11
N TYR A 129 7.88 1.98 -21.59
CA TYR A 129 7.30 0.97 -20.72
C TYR A 129 8.32 0.49 -19.67
N ALA A 130 9.51 0.08 -20.12
CA ALA A 130 10.55 -0.42 -19.22
C ALA A 130 11.00 0.63 -18.20
N VAL A 131 11.07 1.91 -18.58
CA VAL A 131 11.37 3.01 -17.67
C VAL A 131 10.25 3.22 -16.66
N ALA A 132 8.99 3.27 -17.10
CA ALA A 132 7.83 3.44 -16.21
C ALA A 132 7.77 2.31 -15.18
N MET A 133 7.87 1.07 -15.64
CA MET A 133 7.94 -0.13 -14.82
C MET A 133 9.14 -0.11 -13.86
N GLY A 134 10.32 0.33 -14.31
CA GLY A 134 11.50 0.44 -13.45
C GLY A 134 11.34 1.50 -12.35
N VAL A 135 10.75 2.65 -12.68
CA VAL A 135 10.44 3.70 -11.71
C VAL A 135 9.43 3.21 -10.69
N ASP A 136 8.41 2.46 -11.12
CA ASP A 136 7.40 1.90 -10.23
C ASP A 136 8.00 0.89 -9.23
N ALA A 137 8.83 -0.05 -9.69
CA ALA A 137 9.52 -0.99 -8.81
C ALA A 137 10.39 -0.29 -7.75
N LEU A 138 11.14 0.75 -8.16
CA LEU A 138 11.97 1.53 -7.24
C LEU A 138 11.12 2.33 -6.25
N ALA A 139 10.06 2.97 -6.74
CA ALA A 139 9.12 3.71 -5.91
C ALA A 139 8.48 2.77 -4.88
N ALA A 140 8.04 1.58 -5.26
CA ALA A 140 7.46 0.60 -4.37
C ALA A 140 8.40 0.20 -3.21
N LEU A 141 9.69 -0.03 -3.48
CA LEU A 141 10.67 -0.33 -2.44
C LEU A 141 10.93 0.88 -1.51
N ILE A 142 11.07 2.08 -2.07
CA ILE A 142 11.36 3.30 -1.31
C ILE A 142 10.16 3.69 -0.46
N PHE A 143 8.98 3.81 -1.07
CA PHE A 143 7.75 4.19 -0.39
C PHE A 143 7.23 3.09 0.53
N GLY A 144 7.43 1.81 0.19
CA GLY A 144 7.16 0.71 1.11
C GLY A 144 7.96 0.85 2.41
N ARG A 145 9.27 1.12 2.31
CA ARG A 145 10.12 1.35 3.49
C ARG A 145 9.80 2.65 4.22
N LEU A 146 9.39 3.70 3.49
CA LEU A 146 8.98 4.96 4.09
C LEU A 146 7.64 4.83 4.83
N PHE A 147 6.68 4.09 4.28
CA PHE A 147 5.39 3.81 4.89
C PHE A 147 5.56 3.14 6.25
N ASP A 148 6.52 2.21 6.40
CA ASP A 148 6.84 1.60 7.69
C ASP A 148 7.37 2.59 8.74
N ARG A 149 7.92 3.72 8.31
CA ARG A 149 8.48 4.74 9.22
C ARG A 149 7.49 5.84 9.61
N ILE A 150 6.64 6.28 8.67
CA ILE A 150 5.77 7.46 8.86
C ILE A 150 4.27 7.18 8.65
N GLY A 151 3.90 5.93 8.39
CA GLY A 151 2.51 5.49 8.21
C GLY A 151 1.79 6.23 7.08
N LEU A 152 0.49 6.48 7.26
CA LEU A 152 -0.39 7.16 6.29
C LEU A 152 0.09 8.57 5.86
N LEU A 153 0.99 9.21 6.62
CA LEU A 153 1.57 10.50 6.21
C LEU A 153 2.49 10.37 4.98
N SER A 154 3.02 9.18 4.68
CA SER A 154 3.76 8.92 3.43
C SER A 154 2.91 9.19 2.18
N LEU A 155 1.62 8.83 2.22
CA LEU A 155 0.69 9.06 1.13
C LEU A 155 0.36 10.56 0.96
N VAL A 156 0.43 11.34 2.06
CA VAL A 156 0.20 12.80 2.06
C VAL A 156 1.46 13.57 1.64
N ILE A 157 2.67 13.00 1.76
CA ILE A 157 3.87 13.66 1.21
C ILE A 157 3.89 13.60 -0.32
N VAL A 158 3.26 12.58 -0.92
CA VAL A 158 3.08 12.45 -2.37
C VAL A 158 2.02 13.39 -2.95
N SER A 159 1.02 13.79 -2.15
CA SER A 159 0.01 14.78 -2.55
C SER A 159 0.12 16.03 -1.68
N PRO A 160 0.57 17.19 -2.17
CA PRO A 160 0.85 18.36 -1.33
C PRO A 160 -0.45 18.93 -0.76
N ALA A 161 -0.92 18.36 0.35
CA ALA A 161 -2.04 18.82 1.14
C ALA A 161 -1.59 18.82 2.60
N ARG A 162 -0.72 19.79 2.91
CA ARG A 162 -0.32 20.10 4.28
C ARG A 162 -1.54 20.67 5.02
N SER A 163 -2.35 19.82 5.64
CA SER A 163 -3.29 20.26 6.68
C SER A 163 -2.66 19.99 8.03
N ASP A 164 -2.12 21.04 8.63
CA ASP A 164 -1.58 21.04 9.99
C ASP A 164 -2.72 20.66 10.96
N ARG A 165 -2.70 19.44 11.49
CA ARG A 165 -3.61 19.00 12.55
C ARG A 165 -2.79 18.66 13.78
N ARG A 166 -2.55 19.67 14.61
CA ARG A 166 -2.10 19.45 15.98
C ARG A 166 -3.19 18.66 16.73
N PRO A 167 -2.86 17.59 17.48
CA PRO A 167 -3.84 16.93 18.32
C PRO A 167 -4.33 17.87 19.42
N PRO A 168 -5.61 17.84 19.80
CA PRO A 168 -6.11 18.60 20.94
C PRO A 168 -5.41 18.10 22.21
N ARG A 169 -4.87 19.04 23.00
CA ARG A 169 -4.36 18.75 24.35
C ARG A 169 -5.49 18.11 25.18
N PRO A 170 -5.23 17.06 25.96
CA PRO A 170 -6.22 16.54 26.89
C PRO A 170 -6.63 17.66 27.85
N ALA A 171 -7.93 17.90 27.95
CA ALA A 171 -8.48 18.82 28.94
C ALA A 171 -8.11 18.31 30.33
N ASN A 172 -7.45 19.16 31.11
CA ASN A 172 -7.12 18.87 32.50
C ASN A 172 -8.43 18.78 33.31
N PRO A 173 -8.79 17.63 33.89
CA PRO A 173 -10.01 17.52 34.71
C PRO A 173 -9.91 18.26 36.06
N ALA A 174 -8.74 18.80 36.42
CA ALA A 174 -8.54 19.50 37.69
C ALA A 174 -9.12 20.93 37.75
N GLY A 175 -9.66 21.47 36.65
CA GLY A 175 -10.24 22.82 36.61
C GLY A 175 -11.76 22.90 36.80
N LEU A 176 -12.46 21.75 36.84
CA LEU A 176 -13.92 21.66 36.87
C LEU A 176 -14.52 21.25 38.23
N LEU A 177 -13.66 20.99 39.22
CA LEU A 177 -14.06 20.86 40.61
C LEU A 177 -13.63 22.13 41.34
N GLY A 178 -14.49 23.15 41.29
CA GLY A 178 -14.46 24.24 42.25
C GLY A 178 -14.71 23.67 43.64
N VAL A 179 -13.64 23.23 44.31
CA VAL A 179 -13.62 22.99 45.75
C VAL A 179 -13.11 24.28 46.36
N ASP A 180 -14.07 25.09 46.78
CA ASP A 180 -13.89 26.18 47.72
C ASP A 180 -13.34 25.59 49.03
N ALA A 181 -12.01 25.55 49.14
CA ALA A 181 -11.32 25.12 50.35
C ALA A 181 -11.52 26.20 51.41
N GLY A 182 -12.59 26.02 52.20
CA GLY A 182 -12.95 26.86 53.32
C GLY A 182 -11.76 27.14 54.25
N ARG A 183 -11.56 28.43 54.52
CA ARG A 183 -10.74 28.93 55.63
C ARG A 183 -11.18 28.29 56.94
N THR A 184 -10.36 27.42 57.50
CA THR A 184 -10.43 27.11 58.94
C THR A 184 -9.75 28.25 59.71
N PRO A 185 -10.41 28.92 60.66
CA PRO A 185 -9.74 29.89 61.53
C PRO A 185 -8.77 29.18 62.49
N PRO A 186 -7.68 29.85 62.93
CA PRO A 186 -6.71 29.24 63.82
C PRO A 186 -7.26 29.07 65.24
N TYR A 187 -7.02 27.88 65.80
CA TYR A 187 -7.28 27.52 67.19
C TYR A 187 -6.44 28.39 68.14
N ASN A 188 -7.09 29.13 69.04
CA ASN A 188 -6.46 29.97 70.07
C ASN A 188 -6.59 29.28 71.45
N PRO A 189 -5.49 28.86 72.11
CA PRO A 189 -5.55 28.12 73.37
C PRO A 189 -5.63 28.99 74.64
N HIS A 190 -6.07 30.25 74.56
CA HIS A 190 -6.21 31.11 75.74
C HIS A 190 -7.61 31.71 75.87
N THR A 191 -8.52 30.96 76.49
CA THR A 191 -9.62 31.51 77.28
C THR A 191 -10.06 30.47 78.32
N GLN A 192 -10.19 30.95 79.56
CA GLN A 192 -10.54 30.20 80.77
C GLN A 192 -11.97 29.64 80.74
#